data_AF-A0A9E2KTL4-F1
#
_entry.id   AF-A0A9E2KTL4-F1
#
_cell.length_a   1.000
_cell.length_b   1.000
_cell.length_c   1.000
_cell.angle_alpha   90.00
_cell.angle_beta   90.00
_cell.angle_gamma   90.00
#
_symmetry.space_group_name_H-M   'P 1'
#
loop_
_entity.id
_entity.type
_entity.pdbx_description
1 polymer ?
#
loop_
_entity_poly.entity_id
_entity_poly.type
_entity_poly.pdbx_seq_one_letter_code
_entity_poly.pdbx_strand_id
1 'polypeptide(L)'
;MTYSKKELRRAYIARLQQLDLNTRLHEEKRLTSMLFDQPEWMDAKVIATTLSQSLELDTSPIILHARHENRQVVVPRTLPDRQMEFVALNEDTEFVETDFGVLEPKDGRIYKPEEIDLMIVPGVAFTKSGRRIGFGGGYYDRYLSKYSGKTISLSFTTQLAEENEWQSDQYDKHVNKVLSLSETD
;
A
#
# COMPACT_ATOMS: atom_id res chain seq x y z
N MET A 1 -8.97 -25.77 7.77
CA MET A 1 -10.15 -24.88 7.79
C MET A 1 -9.77 -23.59 7.10
N THR A 2 -10.56 -23.11 6.15
CA THR A 2 -10.28 -21.84 5.46
C THR A 2 -11.06 -20.76 6.19
N TYR A 3 -10.36 -19.82 6.85
CA TYR A 3 -11.01 -18.71 7.54
C TYR A 3 -11.61 -17.72 6.53
N SER A 4 -12.67 -17.01 6.90
CA SER A 4 -13.17 -15.93 6.04
C SER A 4 -12.19 -14.76 6.03
N LYS A 5 -12.11 -14.03 4.91
CA LYS A 5 -11.29 -12.80 4.83
C LYS A 5 -11.67 -11.76 5.88
N LYS A 6 -12.92 -11.76 6.35
CA LYS A 6 -13.39 -10.84 7.40
C LYS A 6 -12.78 -11.19 8.75
N GLU A 7 -12.71 -12.48 9.09
CA GLU A 7 -12.08 -12.97 10.32
C GLU A 7 -10.57 -12.74 10.28
N LEU A 8 -9.92 -13.10 9.16
CA LEU A 8 -8.48 -12.87 8.97
C LEU A 8 -8.14 -11.39 9.06
N ARG A 9 -8.88 -10.50 8.40
CA ARG A 9 -8.67 -9.05 8.51
C ARG A 9 -8.69 -8.58 9.96
N ARG A 10 -9.65 -9.04 10.76
CA ARG A 10 -9.75 -8.68 12.18
C ARG A 10 -8.53 -9.21 12.95
N ALA A 11 -8.12 -10.45 12.70
CA ALA A 11 -6.96 -11.06 13.36
C ALA A 11 -5.66 -10.31 13.04
N TYR A 12 -5.41 -9.99 11.78
CA TYR A 12 -4.21 -9.27 11.36
C TYR A 12 -4.19 -7.81 11.84
N ILE A 13 -5.33 -7.12 11.85
CA ILE A 13 -5.43 -5.78 12.49
C ILE A 13 -5.06 -5.86 13.97
N ALA A 14 -5.55 -6.88 14.69
CA ALA A 14 -5.20 -7.06 16.10
C ALA A 14 -3.71 -7.35 16.31
N ARG A 15 -3.07 -8.12 15.42
CA ARG A 15 -1.62 -8.35 15.44
C ARG A 15 -0.84 -7.04 15.22
N LEU A 16 -1.25 -6.23 14.24
CA LEU A 16 -0.64 -4.92 13.96
C LEU A 16 -0.77 -3.95 15.14
N GLN A 17 -1.90 -3.96 15.85
CA GLN A 17 -2.10 -3.16 17.05
C GLN A 17 -1.19 -3.58 18.22
N GLN A 18 -0.73 -4.83 18.22
CA GLN A 18 0.15 -5.38 19.26
C GLN A 18 1.63 -5.35 18.86
N LEU A 19 1.95 -4.95 17.63
CA LEU A 19 3.33 -4.81 17.17
C LEU A 19 4.00 -3.70 17.98
N ASP A 20 5.08 -4.06 18.69
CA ASP A 20 5.81 -3.09 19.48
C ASP A 20 6.52 -2.06 18.59
N LEU A 21 6.70 -0.86 19.14
CA LEU A 21 7.22 0.28 18.40
C LEU A 21 8.66 0.05 17.89
N ASN A 22 9.50 -0.67 18.64
CA ASN A 22 10.89 -0.87 18.24
C ASN A 22 10.98 -1.83 17.04
N THR A 23 10.26 -2.95 17.10
CA THR A 23 10.16 -3.87 15.97
C THR A 23 9.57 -3.15 14.75
N ARG A 24 8.48 -2.40 14.95
CA ARG A 24 7.87 -1.63 13.88
C ARG A 24 8.86 -0.69 13.18
N LEU A 25 9.52 0.21 13.93
CA LEU A 25 10.47 1.17 13.37
C LEU A 25 11.67 0.48 12.70
N HIS A 26 12.13 -0.64 13.26
CA HIS A 26 13.18 -1.45 12.65
C HIS A 26 12.73 -2.01 11.30
N GLU A 27 11.56 -2.64 11.25
CA GLU A 27 11.02 -3.21 10.01
C GLU A 27 10.71 -2.15 8.96
N GLU A 28 10.10 -1.01 9.34
CA GLU A 28 9.83 0.11 8.42
C GLU A 28 11.13 0.59 7.75
N LYS A 29 12.20 0.78 8.53
CA LYS A 29 13.51 1.18 8.00
C LYS A 29 14.09 0.14 7.03
N ARG A 30 14.01 -1.15 7.37
CA ARG A 30 14.55 -2.21 6.51
C ARG A 30 13.74 -2.36 5.22
N LEU A 31 12.41 -2.35 5.31
CA LEU A 31 11.49 -2.47 4.18
C LEU A 31 11.62 -1.30 3.21
N THR A 32 11.75 -0.07 3.72
CA THR A 32 11.98 1.10 2.86
C THR A 32 13.33 1.04 2.14
N SER A 33 14.41 0.60 2.82
CA SER A 33 15.69 0.37 2.16
C SER A 33 15.58 -0.67 1.04
N MET A 34 14.94 -1.81 1.31
CA MET A 34 14.73 -2.86 0.31
C MET A 34 13.91 -2.37 -0.88
N LEU A 35 12.93 -1.48 -0.65
CA LEU A 35 12.13 -0.86 -1.71
C LEU A 35 13.01 -0.05 -2.66
N PHE A 36 13.90 0.78 -2.12
CA PHE A 36 14.74 1.67 -2.91
C PHE A 36 15.77 0.90 -3.78
N ASP A 37 16.11 -0.32 -3.36
CA ASP A 37 16.97 -1.24 -4.12
C ASP A 37 16.21 -2.03 -5.20
N GLN A 38 14.90 -1.86 -5.35
CA GLN A 38 14.14 -2.57 -6.38
C GLN A 38 14.30 -1.91 -7.77
N PRO A 39 14.45 -2.70 -8.85
CA PRO A 39 14.43 -2.17 -10.22
C PRO A 39 13.16 -1.37 -10.52
N GLU A 40 12.00 -1.82 -10.03
CA GLU A 40 10.74 -1.10 -10.23
C GLU A 40 10.72 0.26 -9.54
N TRP A 41 11.45 0.42 -8.42
CA TRP A 41 11.68 1.74 -7.83
C TRP A 41 12.62 2.55 -8.70
N MET A 42 13.81 2.02 -9.02
CA MET A 42 14.85 2.75 -9.76
C MET A 42 14.33 3.32 -11.08
N ASP A 43 13.51 2.58 -11.82
CA ASP A 43 12.99 2.98 -13.14
C ASP A 43 11.77 3.93 -13.08
N ALA A 44 11.06 4.02 -11.94
CA ALA A 44 9.78 4.73 -11.84
C ALA A 44 9.92 6.25 -11.75
N LYS A 45 9.24 7.00 -12.62
CA LYS A 45 9.18 8.47 -12.55
C LYS A 45 7.95 8.96 -11.80
N VAL A 46 6.85 8.21 -11.89
CA VAL A 46 5.60 8.48 -11.19
C VAL A 46 5.30 7.32 -10.24
N ILE A 47 5.28 7.62 -8.94
CA ILE A 47 5.08 6.65 -7.87
C ILE A 47 3.76 6.95 -7.16
N ALA A 48 2.87 5.97 -7.15
CA ALA A 48 1.65 5.99 -6.36
C ALA A 48 1.88 5.37 -4.98
N THR A 49 1.47 6.05 -3.92
CA THR A 49 1.50 5.55 -2.54
C THR A 49 0.33 6.12 -1.73
N THR A 50 0.10 5.63 -0.50
CA THR A 50 -0.89 6.21 0.41
C THR A 50 -0.27 7.24 1.35
N LEU A 51 -1.13 8.05 1.98
CA LEU A 51 -0.80 8.69 3.25
C LEU A 51 -1.14 7.69 4.35
N SER A 52 -0.12 7.12 4.98
CA SER A 52 -0.27 6.03 5.94
C SER A 52 -1.05 6.45 7.18
N GLN A 53 -1.92 5.55 7.65
CA GLN A 53 -2.57 5.66 8.96
C GLN A 53 -1.79 4.88 10.03
N SER A 54 -2.18 5.02 11.30
CA SER A 54 -1.47 4.46 12.46
C SER A 54 -1.14 2.96 12.41
N LEU A 55 -1.96 2.15 11.73
CA LEU A 55 -1.73 0.71 11.58
C LEU A 55 -0.89 0.34 10.36
N GLU A 56 -0.84 1.22 9.36
CA GLU A 56 -0.13 1.00 8.09
C GLU A 56 1.32 1.42 8.21
N LEU A 57 2.24 0.75 7.52
CA LEU A 57 3.64 1.18 7.41
C LEU A 57 3.73 2.67 7.07
N ASP A 58 4.59 3.41 7.78
CA ASP A 58 4.77 4.85 7.54
C ASP A 58 5.32 5.11 6.13
N THR A 59 4.51 5.74 5.29
CA THR A 59 4.87 6.08 3.91
C THR A 59 5.59 7.41 3.79
N SER A 60 5.68 8.19 4.86
CA SER A 60 6.35 9.51 4.86
C SER A 60 7.80 9.44 4.38
N PRO A 61 8.64 8.47 4.81
CA PRO A 61 10.01 8.33 4.31
C PRO A 61 10.08 8.03 2.81
N ILE A 62 9.12 7.26 2.29
CA ILE A 62 9.03 6.92 0.87
C ILE A 62 8.70 8.17 0.04
N ILE A 63 7.72 8.96 0.50
CA ILE A 63 7.32 10.22 -0.15
C ILE A 63 8.51 11.20 -0.17
N LEU A 64 9.20 11.36 0.96
CA LEU A 64 10.37 12.23 1.07
C LEU A 64 11.50 11.78 0.14
N HIS A 65 11.79 10.48 0.08
CA HIS A 65 12.83 9.95 -0.78
C HIS A 65 12.50 10.13 -2.27
N ALA A 66 11.27 9.81 -2.69
CA ALA A 66 10.82 10.03 -4.07
C ALA A 66 10.96 11.51 -4.49
N ARG A 67 10.56 12.44 -3.62
CA ARG A 67 10.72 13.89 -3.88
C ARG A 67 12.18 14.31 -3.99
N HIS A 68 13.04 13.81 -3.11
CA HIS A 68 14.49 14.08 -3.19
C HIS A 68 15.11 13.58 -4.50
N GLU A 69 14.61 12.47 -5.04
CA GLU A 69 15.00 11.94 -6.35
C GLU A 69 14.29 12.63 -7.54
N ASN A 70 13.54 13.72 -7.31
CA ASN A 70 12.76 14.44 -8.30
C ASN A 70 11.71 13.56 -9.03
N ARG A 71 11.18 12.55 -8.34
CA ARG A 71 10.07 11.72 -8.83
C ARG A 71 8.73 12.35 -8.46
N GLN A 72 7.74 12.17 -9.32
CA GLN A 72 6.37 12.58 -9.02
C GLN A 72 5.73 11.58 -8.05
N VAL A 73 5.22 12.07 -6.93
CA VAL A 73 4.39 11.28 -6.02
C VAL A 73 2.91 11.58 -6.29
N VAL A 74 2.09 10.53 -6.33
CA VAL A 74 0.63 10.64 -6.39
C VAL A 74 -0.01 9.86 -5.25
N VAL A 75 -1.07 10.40 -4.66
CA VAL A 75 -1.80 9.79 -3.53
C VAL A 75 -3.27 9.60 -3.87
N PRO A 76 -3.96 8.62 -3.27
CA PRO A 76 -5.34 8.33 -3.62
C PRO A 76 -6.30 9.39 -3.07
N ARG A 77 -7.36 9.64 -3.85
CA ARG A 77 -8.59 10.30 -3.44
C ARG A 77 -9.76 9.38 -3.72
N THR A 78 -10.63 9.19 -2.73
CA THR A 78 -11.80 8.33 -2.88
C THR A 78 -12.99 9.10 -3.48
N LEU A 79 -13.76 8.39 -4.29
CA LEU A 79 -14.93 8.91 -5.01
C LEU A 79 -16.14 8.02 -4.72
N PRO A 80 -17.37 8.49 -5.01
CA PRO A 80 -18.58 7.65 -4.93
C PRO A 80 -18.44 6.29 -5.63
N ASP A 81 -19.26 5.32 -5.23
CA ASP A 81 -19.29 3.97 -5.79
C ASP A 81 -17.98 3.18 -5.66
N ARG A 82 -17.21 3.46 -4.60
CA ARG A 82 -15.92 2.82 -4.31
C ARG A 82 -14.90 3.03 -5.43
N GLN A 83 -14.95 4.20 -6.06
CA GLN A 83 -13.99 4.62 -7.06
C GLN A 83 -12.83 5.34 -6.38
N MET A 84 -11.68 5.33 -7.04
CA MET A 84 -10.46 5.96 -6.55
C MET A 84 -9.70 6.53 -7.73
N GLU A 85 -9.10 7.68 -7.53
CA GLU A 85 -8.18 8.30 -8.46
C GLU A 85 -6.89 8.69 -7.74
N PHE A 86 -5.81 8.88 -8.48
CA PHE A 86 -4.54 9.31 -7.92
C PHE A 86 -4.27 10.75 -8.33
N VAL A 87 -3.93 11.57 -7.34
CA VAL A 87 -3.73 13.01 -7.50
C VAL A 87 -2.30 13.37 -7.13
N ALA A 88 -1.70 14.30 -7.85
CA ALA A 88 -0.37 14.83 -7.56
C ALA A 88 -0.24 15.31 -6.11
N LEU A 89 0.83 14.88 -5.44
CA LEU A 89 1.18 15.30 -4.09
C LEU A 89 2.31 16.34 -4.14
N ASN A 90 1.94 17.61 -4.14
CA ASN A 90 2.84 18.76 -4.23
C ASN A 90 3.09 19.40 -2.85
N GLU A 91 3.89 20.46 -2.80
CA GLU A 91 4.16 21.22 -1.57
C GLU A 91 2.95 22.04 -1.11
N ASP A 92 2.14 22.50 -2.06
CA ASP A 92 0.96 23.33 -1.87
C ASP A 92 -0.36 22.53 -1.81
N THR A 93 -0.29 21.19 -1.78
CA THR A 93 -1.47 20.34 -1.72
C THR A 93 -2.27 20.62 -0.44
N GLU A 94 -3.53 21.05 -0.61
CA GLU A 94 -4.50 21.13 0.47
C GLU A 94 -5.11 19.76 0.74
N PHE A 95 -5.29 19.41 2.01
CA PHE A 95 -5.92 18.15 2.42
C PHE A 95 -7.29 18.39 3.04
N VAL A 96 -8.17 17.41 2.84
CA VAL A 96 -9.43 17.28 3.57
C VAL A 96 -9.43 15.97 4.32
N GLU A 97 -9.93 15.99 5.54
CA GLU A 97 -10.19 14.77 6.31
C GLU A 97 -11.57 14.23 5.93
N THR A 98 -11.61 12.97 5.51
CA THR A 98 -12.87 12.27 5.23
C THR A 98 -13.62 11.93 6.51
N ASP A 99 -14.90 11.56 6.40
CA ASP A 99 -15.72 11.08 7.54
C ASP A 99 -15.10 9.86 8.26
N PHE A 100 -14.13 9.19 7.63
CA PHE A 100 -13.41 8.04 8.16
C PHE A 100 -12.05 8.39 8.79
N GLY A 101 -11.71 9.69 8.92
CA GLY A 101 -10.45 10.16 9.50
C GLY A 101 -9.23 10.02 8.59
N VAL A 102 -9.46 9.80 7.28
CA VAL A 102 -8.39 9.66 6.28
C VAL A 102 -8.17 10.99 5.61
N LEU A 103 -6.91 11.44 5.55
CA LEU A 103 -6.52 12.64 4.79
C LEU A 103 -6.44 12.30 3.30
N GLU A 104 -7.11 13.10 2.49
CA GLU A 104 -7.09 13.01 1.03
C GLU A 104 -6.80 14.38 0.41
N PRO A 105 -6.14 14.44 -0.75
CA PRO A 105 -5.93 15.70 -1.45
C PRO A 105 -7.28 16.29 -1.87
N LYS A 106 -7.51 17.57 -1.55
CA LYS A 106 -8.76 18.26 -1.88
C LYS A 106 -8.93 18.42 -3.39
N ASP A 107 -7.86 18.76 -4.08
CA ASP A 107 -7.77 18.94 -5.53
C ASP A 107 -6.36 18.65 -6.04
N GLY A 108 -6.15 18.83 -7.36
CA GLY A 108 -4.86 18.64 -8.01
C GLY A 108 -4.97 17.92 -9.35
N ARG A 109 -3.82 17.75 -10.02
CA ARG A 109 -3.74 16.99 -11.28
C ARG A 109 -4.01 15.51 -11.00
N ILE A 110 -5.02 14.97 -11.67
CA ILE A 110 -5.33 13.53 -11.67
C ILE A 110 -4.42 12.81 -12.67
N TYR A 111 -3.89 11.66 -12.26
CA TYR A 111 -3.08 10.77 -13.08
C TYR A 111 -3.91 9.55 -13.49
N LYS A 112 -3.87 9.23 -14.79
CA LYS A 112 -4.47 8.00 -15.30
C LYS A 112 -3.64 6.79 -14.90
N PRO A 113 -4.23 5.57 -14.86
CA PRO A 113 -3.49 4.35 -14.54
C PRO A 113 -2.23 4.14 -15.39
N GLU A 114 -2.26 4.50 -16.67
CA GLU A 114 -1.11 4.41 -17.59
C GLU A 114 0.00 5.44 -17.37
N GLU A 115 -0.26 6.50 -16.58
CA GLU A 115 0.75 7.51 -16.21
C GLU A 115 1.52 7.15 -14.94
N ILE A 116 1.16 6.06 -14.25
CA ILE A 116 1.78 5.61 -13.00
C ILE A 116 2.70 4.43 -13.29
N ASP A 117 3.99 4.59 -12.96
CA ASP A 117 5.00 3.58 -13.25
C ASP A 117 5.03 2.48 -12.18
N LEU A 118 4.97 2.91 -10.91
CA LEU A 118 5.01 2.05 -9.73
C LEU A 118 3.90 2.44 -8.75
N MET A 119 3.21 1.44 -8.22
CA MET A 119 2.26 1.62 -7.12
C MET A 119 2.67 0.81 -5.90
N ILE A 120 2.78 1.50 -4.78
CA ILE A 120 2.96 0.92 -3.46
C ILE A 120 1.57 0.68 -2.89
N VAL A 121 1.17 -0.59 -2.83
CA VAL A 121 -0.20 -0.99 -2.50
C VAL A 121 -0.27 -1.34 -1.00
N PRO A 122 -1.12 -0.66 -0.20
CA PRO A 122 -1.31 -0.97 1.21
C PRO A 122 -2.15 -2.23 1.38
N GLY A 123 -2.12 -2.78 2.59
CA GLY A 123 -2.90 -3.96 2.95
C GLY A 123 -2.72 -4.33 4.42
N VAL A 124 -3.60 -5.22 4.87
CA VAL A 124 -3.64 -5.73 6.24
C VAL A 124 -2.85 -7.04 6.37
N ALA A 125 -2.89 -7.88 5.34
CA ALA A 125 -2.15 -9.14 5.28
C ALA A 125 -1.74 -9.47 3.85
N PHE A 126 -0.63 -10.19 3.68
CA PHE A 126 -0.06 -10.53 2.39
C PHE A 126 0.47 -11.97 2.37
N THR A 127 0.39 -12.64 1.22
CA THR A 127 1.18 -13.85 0.95
C THR A 127 2.41 -13.49 0.11
N LYS A 128 3.43 -14.36 0.08
CA LYS A 128 4.62 -14.16 -0.78
C LYS A 128 4.26 -14.13 -2.27
N SER A 129 3.21 -14.84 -2.67
CA SER A 129 2.68 -14.83 -4.04
C SER A 129 1.91 -13.55 -4.42
N GLY A 130 1.79 -12.56 -3.52
CA GLY A 130 1.15 -11.29 -3.82
C GLY A 130 -0.35 -11.24 -3.58
N ARG A 131 -0.95 -12.26 -2.95
CA ARG A 131 -2.32 -12.15 -2.46
C ARG A 131 -2.33 -11.17 -1.30
N ARG A 132 -3.41 -10.42 -1.18
CA ARG A 132 -3.58 -9.44 -0.10
C ARG A 132 -4.98 -9.44 0.48
N ILE A 133 -5.08 -9.06 1.74
CA ILE A 133 -6.33 -8.64 2.38
C ILE A 133 -6.23 -7.14 2.61
N GLY A 134 -7.04 -6.34 1.91
CA GLY A 134 -7.16 -4.90 2.19
C GLY A 134 -8.11 -4.61 3.36
N PHE A 135 -8.32 -3.33 3.68
CA PHE A 135 -9.18 -2.88 4.79
C PHE A 135 -10.70 -3.11 4.59
N GLY A 136 -11.12 -3.54 3.40
CA GLY A 136 -12.50 -4.00 3.14
C GLY A 136 -13.36 -3.07 2.28
N GLY A 137 -12.85 -1.90 1.89
CA GLY A 137 -13.56 -0.97 0.99
C GLY A 137 -13.57 -1.39 -0.49
N GLY A 138 -12.66 -2.28 -0.92
CA GLY A 138 -12.57 -2.76 -2.30
C GLY A 138 -12.06 -1.74 -3.33
N TYR A 139 -11.58 -0.57 -2.88
CA TYR A 139 -11.03 0.48 -3.74
C TYR A 139 -9.85 -0.02 -4.58
N TYR A 140 -8.86 -0.66 -3.94
CA TYR A 140 -7.69 -1.18 -4.64
C TYR A 140 -8.04 -2.34 -5.57
N ASP A 141 -8.96 -3.25 -5.22
CA ASP A 141 -9.38 -4.33 -6.13
C ASP A 141 -9.98 -3.77 -7.43
N ARG A 142 -10.81 -2.74 -7.29
CA ARG A 142 -11.41 -2.04 -8.44
C ARG A 142 -10.36 -1.27 -9.24
N TYR A 143 -9.47 -0.53 -8.59
CA TYR A 143 -8.44 0.24 -9.28
C TYR A 143 -7.44 -0.67 -10.00
N LEU A 144 -6.92 -1.68 -9.32
CA LEU A 144 -5.96 -2.64 -9.86
C LEU A 144 -6.53 -3.47 -11.03
N SER A 145 -7.86 -3.58 -11.14
CA SER A 145 -8.48 -4.21 -12.32
C SER A 145 -8.25 -3.47 -13.64
N LYS A 146 -7.90 -2.18 -13.57
CA LYS A 146 -7.63 -1.30 -14.71
C LYS A 146 -6.17 -0.85 -14.79
N TYR A 147 -5.33 -1.27 -13.84
CA TYR A 147 -3.94 -0.87 -13.75
C TYR A 147 -3.03 -2.00 -14.23
N SER A 148 -2.10 -1.69 -15.12
CA SER A 148 -1.15 -2.64 -15.70
C SER A 148 0.31 -2.32 -15.35
N GLY A 149 0.56 -1.26 -14.59
CA GLY A 149 1.90 -0.88 -14.13
C GLY A 149 2.41 -1.80 -13.02
N LYS A 150 3.60 -1.51 -12.50
CA LYS A 150 4.22 -2.34 -11.45
C LYS A 150 3.55 -2.08 -10.10
N THR A 151 3.41 -3.13 -9.31
CA THR A 151 2.88 -3.07 -7.94
C THR A 151 3.82 -3.75 -6.95
N ILE A 152 4.10 -3.05 -5.86
CA ILE A 152 4.85 -3.57 -4.71
C ILE A 152 4.03 -3.35 -3.44
N SER A 153 4.02 -4.32 -2.54
CA SER A 153 3.58 -4.11 -1.16
C SER A 153 4.74 -4.32 -0.20
N LEU A 154 4.80 -3.49 0.84
CA LEU A 154 5.70 -3.68 1.96
C LEU A 154 4.91 -4.35 3.08
N SER A 155 5.37 -5.51 3.53
CA SER A 155 4.71 -6.32 4.54
C SER A 155 5.58 -6.42 5.76
N PHE A 156 5.06 -6.02 6.92
CA PHE A 156 5.65 -6.43 8.18
C PHE A 156 5.63 -7.96 8.30
N THR A 157 6.53 -8.51 9.11
CA THR A 157 6.55 -9.94 9.44
C THR A 157 5.20 -10.41 9.98
N THR A 158 4.57 -9.59 10.82
CA THR A 158 3.22 -9.84 11.40
C THR A 158 2.07 -9.83 10.39
N GLN A 159 2.28 -9.26 9.20
CA GLN A 159 1.31 -9.22 8.11
C GLN A 159 1.48 -10.38 7.12
N LEU A 160 2.59 -11.11 7.19
CA LEU A 160 2.85 -12.21 6.29
C LEU A 160 1.98 -13.41 6.65
N ALA A 161 1.42 -14.03 5.63
CA ALA A 161 0.50 -15.14 5.73
C ALA A 161 1.01 -16.36 4.98
N GLU A 162 0.50 -17.52 5.36
CA GLU A 162 0.74 -18.75 4.62
C GLU A 162 -0.01 -18.74 3.29
N GLU A 163 0.59 -19.35 2.27
CA GLU A 163 0.06 -19.36 0.90
C GLU A 163 -1.34 -19.99 0.77
N ASN A 164 -1.77 -20.79 1.73
CA ASN A 164 -3.06 -21.47 1.74
C ASN A 164 -4.02 -20.98 2.84
N GLU A 165 -3.67 -19.90 3.57
CA GLU A 165 -4.47 -19.39 4.68
C GLU A 165 -5.85 -18.87 4.21
N TRP A 166 -5.91 -18.28 3.01
CA TRP A 166 -7.15 -17.98 2.31
C TRP A 166 -7.06 -18.24 0.81
N GLN A 167 -8.24 -18.34 0.19
CA GLN A 167 -8.39 -18.36 -1.25
C GLN A 167 -8.81 -16.99 -1.76
N SER A 168 -8.25 -16.60 -2.90
CA SER A 168 -8.71 -15.42 -3.61
C SER A 168 -10.08 -15.67 -4.24
N ASP A 169 -10.89 -14.62 -4.31
CA ASP A 169 -12.08 -14.58 -5.16
C ASP A 169 -11.75 -13.94 -6.52
N GLN A 170 -12.72 -13.93 -7.43
CA GLN A 170 -12.55 -13.41 -8.81
C GLN A 170 -12.26 -11.90 -8.89
N TYR A 171 -12.57 -11.15 -7.83
CA TYR A 171 -12.40 -9.69 -7.79
C TYR A 171 -11.08 -9.29 -7.13
N ASP A 172 -10.47 -10.17 -6.34
CA ASP A 172 -9.16 -9.90 -5.74
C ASP A 172 -8.09 -9.68 -6.79
N LYS A 173 -7.35 -8.58 -6.64
CA LYS A 173 -6.15 -8.32 -7.42
C LYS A 173 -4.89 -8.60 -6.61
N HIS A 174 -3.97 -9.36 -7.19
CA HIS A 174 -2.68 -9.63 -6.58
C HIS A 174 -1.73 -8.48 -6.91
N VAL A 175 -0.79 -8.22 -6.01
CA VAL A 175 0.37 -7.37 -6.31
C VAL A 175 1.45 -8.20 -6.98
N ASN A 176 2.33 -7.56 -7.75
CA ASN A 176 3.38 -8.27 -8.47
C ASN A 176 4.49 -8.75 -7.55
N LYS A 177 4.75 -8.01 -6.46
CA LYS A 177 5.82 -8.30 -5.51
C LYS A 177 5.43 -7.88 -4.10
N VAL A 178 5.80 -8.69 -3.11
CA VAL A 178 5.71 -8.36 -1.68
C VAL A 178 7.12 -8.36 -1.13
N LEU A 179 7.54 -7.25 -0.53
CA LEU A 179 8.78 -7.17 0.24
C LEU A 179 8.45 -7.45 1.70
N SER A 180 9.19 -8.38 2.30
CA SER A 180 9.07 -8.77 3.70
C SER A 180 10.45 -9.11 4.22
N LEU A 181 10.69 -8.92 5.51
CA LEU A 181 11.91 -9.45 6.14
C LEU A 181 11.84 -10.97 6.27
N SER A 182 12.98 -11.63 6.19
CA SER A 182 13.13 -13.01 6.63
C SER A 182 13.45 -13.05 8.14
N GLU A 183 13.20 -14.18 8.80
CA GLU A 183 13.55 -14.39 10.22
C GLU A 183 15.07 -14.28 10.51
N THR A 184 15.89 -14.06 9.49
CA THR A 184 17.36 -13.99 9.54
C THR A 184 17.97 -12.61 9.23
N ASP A 185 17.15 -11.57 9.01
CA ASP A 185 17.60 -10.23 8.59
C ASP A 185 17.92 -9.23 9.71
#